data_AF-W6AK20-F1
#
_entry.id   AF-W6AK20-F1
#
_cell.length_a   1.000
_cell.length_b   1.000
_cell.length_c   1.000
_cell.angle_alpha   90.00
_cell.angle_beta   90.00
_cell.angle_gamma   90.00
#
_symmetry.space_group_name_H-M   'P 1'
#
loop_
_entity.id
_entity.type
_entity.pdbx_description
1 polymer ?
#
loop_
_entity_poly.entity_id
_entity_poly.type
_entity_poly.pdbx_seq_one_letter_code
_entity_poly.pdbx_strand_id
1 'polypeptide(L)'
;MRKKTGAKNLSKTIFDDFFWITNFYPVGSDLYITDSDFENNQNYLLKIDQTILTQEVKIKSPWNRYFLAHPDPSKSSAIGSSQTDLKICLVDKSFIQNIIGLEDNFLVTFVRKQEGNFSTTTSIYNSGFEKITEIPELQNFTIISPILNSNCFVIRKNDDGQTAIFNYDEKKQIPLNGEFENCLKVIMVGDDLVVLATNYHVFKCNIDFKNRVPIVESNFEKQISQFNETGFLVSDRVNGQTSFHSINETIKNSKLIINKYFYKIDAINKNLIIGKPLIDEIGAINYHLPVWFIY
;
A
#
# COMPACT_ATOMS: atom_id res chain seq x y z
N MET A 1 9.87 13.34 -40.25
CA MET A 1 9.95 13.96 -38.91
C MET A 1 9.26 13.07 -37.88
N ARG A 2 10.02 12.35 -37.05
CA ARG A 2 9.44 11.63 -35.89
C ARG A 2 9.10 12.67 -34.82
N LYS A 3 7.81 12.90 -34.55
CA LYS A 3 7.38 13.67 -33.37
C LYS A 3 7.93 12.95 -32.14
N LYS A 4 8.94 13.52 -31.47
CA LYS A 4 9.26 13.17 -30.09
C LYS A 4 8.02 13.54 -29.27
N THR A 5 7.16 12.56 -29.00
CA THR A 5 6.18 12.65 -27.92
C THR A 5 7.00 12.67 -26.63
N GLY A 6 7.50 13.86 -26.27
CA GLY A 6 8.13 14.09 -24.98
C GLY A 6 7.10 13.73 -23.94
N ALA A 7 7.26 12.59 -23.29
CA ALA A 7 6.53 12.31 -22.08
C ALA A 7 6.74 13.52 -21.16
N LYS A 8 5.65 14.12 -20.67
CA LYS A 8 5.73 15.13 -19.62
C LYS A 8 6.67 14.59 -18.55
N ASN A 9 7.75 15.32 -18.25
CA ASN A 9 8.64 14.96 -17.15
C ASN A 9 7.80 15.02 -15.88
N LEU A 10 7.61 13.85 -15.25
CA LEU A 10 7.02 13.78 -13.92
C LEU A 10 7.95 14.53 -12.95
N SER A 11 7.35 15.28 -12.04
CA SER A 11 8.06 15.93 -10.95
C SER A 11 8.13 14.96 -9.78
N LYS A 12 9.17 15.11 -8.96
CA LYS A 12 9.29 14.40 -7.69
C LYS A 12 9.57 15.39 -6.57
N THR A 13 8.99 15.13 -5.41
CA THR A 13 9.27 15.86 -4.18
C THR A 13 9.54 14.85 -3.07
N ILE A 14 10.62 15.11 -2.32
CA ILE A 14 11.06 14.31 -1.18
C ILE A 14 11.10 15.26 0.01
N PHE A 15 10.59 14.81 1.14
CA PHE A 15 10.59 15.56 2.38
C PHE A 15 11.32 14.72 3.42
N ASP A 16 12.54 15.12 3.76
CA ASP A 16 13.42 14.34 4.63
C ASP A 16 12.82 14.15 6.03
N ASP A 17 12.03 15.12 6.50
CA ASP A 17 11.38 15.09 7.81
C ASP A 17 10.27 14.03 7.95
N PHE A 18 9.91 13.33 6.87
CA PHE A 18 8.85 12.30 6.85
C PHE A 18 9.41 10.87 6.84
N PHE A 19 10.66 10.68 7.32
CA PHE A 19 11.27 9.35 7.46
C PHE A 19 10.51 8.42 8.42
N TRP A 20 9.77 8.99 9.36
CA TRP A 20 9.00 8.28 10.39
C TRP A 20 7.83 7.46 9.81
N ILE A 21 7.36 7.80 8.61
CA ILE A 21 6.28 7.06 7.95
C ILE A 21 6.78 5.66 7.57
N THR A 22 6.23 4.62 8.19
CA THR A 22 6.62 3.23 7.96
C THR A 22 5.73 2.54 6.93
N ASN A 23 4.44 2.91 6.86
CA ASN A 23 3.51 2.38 5.86
C ASN A 23 2.40 3.39 5.52
N PHE A 24 1.71 3.15 4.39
CA PHE A 24 0.63 4.03 3.92
C PHE A 24 -0.43 3.26 3.11
N TYR A 25 -1.65 3.81 3.09
CA TYR A 25 -2.84 3.16 2.53
C TYR A 25 -3.80 4.21 1.97
N PRO A 26 -3.89 4.37 0.64
CA PRO A 26 -4.92 5.19 0.02
C PRO A 26 -6.28 4.50 0.18
N VAL A 27 -7.22 5.13 0.87
CA VAL A 27 -8.57 4.58 1.11
C VAL A 27 -9.60 5.70 0.94
N GLY A 28 -10.47 5.56 -0.07
CA GLY A 28 -11.44 6.59 -0.41
C GLY A 28 -10.76 7.93 -0.77
N SER A 29 -11.21 9.02 -0.14
CA SER A 29 -10.65 10.37 -0.31
C SER A 29 -9.45 10.67 0.59
N ASP A 30 -9.05 9.74 1.46
CA ASP A 30 -8.01 9.94 2.46
C ASP A 30 -6.76 9.09 2.16
N LEU A 31 -5.60 9.57 2.58
CA LEU A 31 -4.40 8.76 2.74
C LEU A 31 -4.22 8.46 4.22
N TYR A 32 -4.18 7.18 4.56
CA TYR A 32 -3.82 6.72 5.88
C TYR A 32 -2.33 6.41 5.93
N ILE A 33 -1.65 6.84 6.99
CA ILE A 33 -0.23 6.57 7.22
C ILE A 33 -0.02 6.07 8.63
N THR A 34 1.04 5.30 8.82
CA THR A 34 1.41 4.80 10.15
C THR A 34 2.89 4.96 10.41
N ASP A 35 3.23 5.01 11.69
CA ASP A 35 4.57 4.97 12.25
C ASP A 35 4.86 3.64 12.96
N SER A 36 4.10 2.59 12.61
CA SER A 36 4.18 1.25 13.20
C SER A 36 5.62 0.75 13.35
N ASP A 37 6.02 0.44 14.57
CA ASP A 37 7.25 -0.27 14.94
C ASP A 37 6.94 -1.25 16.10
N PHE A 38 7.60 -2.39 16.14
CA PHE A 38 7.46 -3.35 17.25
C PHE A 38 8.09 -2.85 18.55
N GLU A 39 9.02 -1.89 18.46
CA GLU A 39 9.69 -1.30 19.61
C GLU A 39 8.95 -0.04 20.14
N ASN A 40 7.92 0.43 19.42
CA ASN A 40 7.10 1.55 19.85
C ASN A 40 6.07 1.12 20.90
N ASN A 41 5.94 1.92 21.97
CA ASN A 41 4.84 1.77 22.94
C ASN A 41 3.48 2.21 22.38
N GLN A 42 3.49 3.04 21.33
CA GLN A 42 2.32 3.59 20.68
C GLN A 42 2.58 3.72 19.19
N ASN A 43 1.81 2.98 18.40
CA ASN A 43 1.73 3.04 16.96
C ASN A 43 0.47 3.80 16.57
N TYR A 44 0.64 4.79 15.70
CA TYR A 44 -0.38 5.74 15.30
C TYR A 44 -0.85 5.41 13.89
N LEU A 45 -2.16 5.29 13.72
CA LEU A 45 -2.78 5.44 12.41
C LEU A 45 -3.25 6.88 12.27
N LEU A 46 -2.72 7.57 11.28
CA LEU A 46 -2.98 8.97 11.00
C LEU A 46 -3.61 9.09 9.61
N LYS A 47 -4.45 10.09 9.39
CA LYS A 47 -5.04 10.36 8.07
C LYS A 47 -4.87 11.81 7.63
N ILE A 48 -4.77 11.99 6.32
CA ILE A 48 -4.81 13.29 5.63
C ILE A 48 -5.72 13.18 4.40
N ASP A 49 -6.48 14.24 4.13
CA ASP A 49 -7.28 14.34 2.91
C ASP A 49 -6.35 14.37 1.67
N GLN A 50 -6.64 13.55 0.66
CA GLN A 50 -5.79 13.42 -0.52
C GLN A 50 -5.73 14.70 -1.37
N THR A 51 -6.76 15.55 -1.33
CA THR A 51 -6.79 16.85 -2.00
C THR A 51 -5.82 17.80 -1.33
N ILE A 52 -5.86 17.90 0.01
CA ILE A 52 -4.91 18.70 0.80
C ILE A 52 -3.48 18.22 0.53
N LEU A 53 -3.24 16.91 0.64
CA LEU A 53 -1.93 16.31 0.37
C LEU A 53 -1.42 16.66 -1.04
N THR A 54 -2.27 16.53 -2.06
CA THR A 54 -1.89 16.80 -3.45
C THR A 54 -1.55 18.27 -3.67
N GLN A 55 -2.27 19.19 -3.01
CA GLN A 55 -1.97 20.62 -3.06
C GLN A 55 -0.62 20.90 -2.40
N GLU A 56 -0.42 20.42 -1.18
CA GLU A 56 0.80 20.64 -0.40
C GLU A 56 2.05 20.08 -1.10
N VAL A 57 1.98 18.88 -1.69
CA VAL A 57 3.10 18.29 -2.45
C VAL A 57 3.52 19.15 -3.64
N LYS A 58 2.57 19.84 -4.30
CA LYS A 58 2.82 20.62 -5.53
C LYS A 58 3.35 22.03 -5.29
N ILE A 59 3.22 22.56 -4.07
CA ILE A 59 3.83 23.84 -3.73
C ILE A 59 5.35 23.67 -3.87
N LYS A 60 6.05 24.66 -4.43
CA LYS A 60 7.50 24.54 -4.72
C LYS A 60 8.43 25.02 -3.59
N SER A 61 7.93 25.81 -2.63
CA SER A 61 8.73 26.38 -1.53
C SER A 61 8.72 25.51 -0.28
N PRO A 62 9.80 24.79 0.08
CA PRO A 62 9.80 23.80 1.16
C PRO A 62 9.83 24.41 2.58
N TRP A 63 10.01 25.73 2.71
CA TRP A 63 10.18 26.38 4.01
C TRP A 63 8.94 26.19 4.90
N ASN A 64 9.15 25.63 6.10
CA ASN A 64 8.17 25.47 7.18
C ASN A 64 6.90 24.68 6.80
N ARG A 65 7.05 23.58 6.06
CA ARG A 65 5.93 22.68 5.78
C ARG A 65 5.77 21.63 6.86
N TYR A 66 4.63 21.68 7.55
CA TYR A 66 4.31 20.76 8.63
C TYR A 66 3.13 19.84 8.32
N PHE A 67 2.58 19.84 7.10
CA PHE A 67 1.37 19.08 6.73
C PHE A 67 1.44 17.57 7.02
N LEU A 68 2.64 16.98 7.05
CA LEU A 68 2.89 15.59 7.50
C LEU A 68 3.83 15.51 8.73
N ALA A 69 3.94 16.58 9.52
CA ALA A 69 4.61 16.48 10.81
C ALA A 69 3.81 15.57 11.75
N HIS A 70 4.49 14.74 12.54
CA HIS A 70 3.81 13.84 13.45
C HIS A 70 2.99 14.64 14.50
N PRO A 71 1.69 14.36 14.73
CA PRO A 71 0.85 15.16 15.64
C PRO A 71 1.19 14.98 17.13
N ASP A 72 1.88 13.91 17.49
CA ASP A 72 2.42 13.70 18.85
C ASP A 72 3.65 14.62 19.10
N PRO A 73 3.58 15.53 20.10
CA PRO A 73 4.68 16.44 20.43
C PRO A 73 5.92 15.75 21.00
N SER A 74 5.85 14.45 21.34
CA SER A 74 7.04 13.65 21.65
C SER A 74 7.81 13.20 20.41
N LYS A 75 7.17 13.22 19.23
CA LYS A 75 7.72 12.75 17.95
C LYS A 75 7.98 13.87 16.94
N SER A 76 7.48 15.08 17.17
CA SER A 76 7.80 16.25 16.34
C SER A 76 7.91 17.53 17.18
N SER A 77 8.36 18.63 16.56
CA SER A 77 8.38 19.94 17.22
C SER A 77 6.97 20.40 17.58
N ALA A 78 6.81 21.19 18.66
CA ALA A 78 5.51 21.73 19.05
C ALA A 78 4.82 22.51 17.92
N ILE A 79 5.60 23.26 17.12
CA ILE A 79 5.10 23.97 15.94
C ILE A 79 4.58 22.96 14.92
N GLY A 80 5.38 21.95 14.58
CA GLY A 80 4.99 20.90 13.64
C GLY A 80 3.74 20.14 14.06
N SER A 81 3.67 19.71 15.32
CA SER A 81 2.50 19.05 15.90
C SER A 81 1.24 19.92 15.82
N SER A 82 1.38 21.24 16.01
CA SER A 82 0.24 22.17 15.97
C SER A 82 -0.21 22.58 14.55
N GLN A 83 0.66 22.43 13.56
CA GLN A 83 0.44 22.87 12.18
C GLN A 83 0.28 21.71 11.19
N THR A 84 0.25 20.48 11.66
CA THR A 84 0.05 19.31 10.81
C THR A 84 -1.39 19.16 10.37
N ASP A 85 -1.59 18.70 9.14
CA ASP A 85 -2.89 18.35 8.60
C ASP A 85 -3.30 16.90 8.96
N LEU A 86 -2.40 16.16 9.61
CA LEU A 86 -2.65 14.79 10.04
C LEU A 86 -3.61 14.73 11.22
N LYS A 87 -4.62 13.88 11.08
CA LYS A 87 -5.58 13.57 12.14
C LYS A 87 -5.30 12.19 12.71
N ILE A 88 -5.23 12.08 14.03
CA ILE A 88 -5.10 10.80 14.72
C ILE A 88 -6.42 10.02 14.56
N CYS A 89 -6.32 8.81 14.01
CA CYS A 89 -7.44 7.89 13.86
C CYS A 89 -7.42 6.83 14.95
N LEU A 90 -6.26 6.19 15.15
CA LEU A 90 -6.09 5.09 16.09
C LEU A 90 -4.71 5.17 16.74
N VAL A 91 -4.63 4.76 18.01
CA VAL A 91 -3.38 4.51 18.72
C VAL A 91 -3.45 3.10 19.31
N ASP A 92 -2.50 2.24 18.95
CA ASP A 92 -2.42 0.86 19.45
C ASP A 92 -0.97 0.50 19.80
N LYS A 93 -0.77 -0.45 20.72
CA LYS A 93 0.59 -0.97 21.04
C LYS A 93 1.08 -1.94 19.98
N SER A 94 0.17 -2.57 19.25
CA SER A 94 0.43 -3.54 18.20
C SER A 94 0.87 -2.83 16.93
N PHE A 95 1.63 -3.51 16.08
CA PHE A 95 2.02 -3.00 14.78
C PHE A 95 0.79 -2.96 13.85
N ILE A 96 0.47 -1.81 13.28
CA ILE A 96 -0.64 -1.65 12.33
C ILE A 96 -0.17 -2.07 10.94
N GLN A 97 -0.66 -3.21 10.46
CA GLN A 97 -0.18 -3.89 9.26
C GLN A 97 -0.96 -3.54 7.99
N ASN A 98 -2.28 -3.40 8.11
CA ASN A 98 -3.13 -3.07 6.98
C ASN A 98 -4.41 -2.35 7.41
N ILE A 99 -4.95 -1.53 6.52
CA ILE A 99 -6.28 -0.93 6.61
C ILE A 99 -7.00 -1.10 5.27
N ILE A 100 -8.25 -1.53 5.35
CA ILE A 100 -9.14 -1.69 4.20
C ILE A 100 -10.43 -0.93 4.50
N GLY A 101 -10.81 -0.04 3.59
CA GLY A 101 -12.10 0.64 3.65
C GLY A 101 -13.23 -0.27 3.16
N LEU A 102 -14.32 -0.27 3.93
CA LEU A 102 -15.66 -0.71 3.56
C LEU A 102 -16.56 0.53 3.51
N GLU A 103 -17.80 0.43 3.02
CA GLU A 103 -18.68 1.60 2.82
C GLU A 103 -18.72 2.55 4.03
N ASP A 104 -19.01 2.02 5.22
CA ASP A 104 -19.09 2.81 6.47
C ASP A 104 -18.07 2.38 7.55
N ASN A 105 -17.21 1.42 7.25
CA ASN A 105 -16.35 0.76 8.24
C ASN A 105 -14.92 0.58 7.72
N PHE A 106 -14.02 0.28 8.63
CA PHE A 106 -12.64 -0.08 8.32
C PHE A 106 -12.30 -1.44 8.91
N LEU A 107 -11.60 -2.26 8.14
CA LEU A 107 -10.89 -3.41 8.65
C LEU A 107 -9.44 -3.00 8.93
N VAL A 108 -8.99 -3.19 10.17
CA VAL A 108 -7.61 -2.94 10.55
C VAL A 108 -6.99 -4.23 11.06
N THR A 109 -5.87 -4.62 10.44
CA THR A 109 -5.09 -5.79 10.85
C THR A 109 -3.89 -5.35 11.67
N PHE A 110 -3.72 -5.97 12.83
CA PHE A 110 -2.62 -5.74 13.77
C PHE A 110 -1.71 -6.96 13.82
N VAL A 111 -0.40 -6.73 13.93
CA VAL A 111 0.58 -7.76 14.25
C VAL A 111 1.03 -7.55 15.70
N ARG A 112 0.95 -8.61 16.50
CA ARG A 112 1.38 -8.64 17.91
C ARG A 112 2.62 -9.51 18.04
N LYS A 113 3.64 -9.02 18.76
CA LYS A 113 4.85 -9.75 19.13
C LYS A 113 4.74 -10.15 20.61
N GLN A 114 4.69 -11.45 20.90
CA GLN A 114 4.64 -11.99 22.26
C GLN A 114 5.66 -13.12 22.37
N GLU A 115 6.63 -12.98 23.28
CA GLU A 115 7.67 -14.00 23.55
C GLU A 115 8.42 -14.48 22.29
N GLY A 116 8.62 -13.59 21.32
CA GLY A 116 9.27 -13.90 20.04
C GLY A 116 8.35 -14.47 18.96
N ASN A 117 7.09 -14.77 19.28
CA ASN A 117 6.08 -15.20 18.31
C ASN A 117 5.29 -14.01 17.78
N PHE A 118 4.93 -14.08 16.49
CA PHE A 118 4.07 -13.10 15.84
C PHE A 118 2.68 -13.69 15.62
N SER A 119 1.65 -12.90 15.88
CA SER A 119 0.26 -13.25 15.56
C SER A 119 -0.44 -12.06 14.93
N THR A 120 -1.42 -12.31 14.06
CA THR A 120 -2.28 -11.26 13.52
C THR A 120 -3.70 -11.35 14.06
N THR A 121 -4.31 -10.18 14.24
CA THR A 121 -5.72 -10.03 14.58
C THR A 121 -6.31 -8.96 13.68
N THR A 122 -7.56 -9.12 13.25
CA THR A 122 -8.27 -8.12 12.45
C THR A 122 -9.51 -7.67 13.19
N SER A 123 -9.71 -6.36 13.27
CA SER A 123 -10.88 -5.74 13.90
C SER A 123 -11.60 -4.80 12.94
N ILE A 124 -12.90 -4.66 13.15
CA ILE A 124 -13.77 -3.71 12.46
C ILE A 124 -13.88 -2.45 13.30
N TYR A 125 -13.73 -1.31 12.63
CA TYR A 125 -13.90 0.01 13.19
C TYR A 125 -14.98 0.77 12.41
N ASN A 126 -15.75 1.63 13.09
CA ASN A 126 -16.67 2.55 12.40
C ASN A 126 -15.90 3.72 11.75
N SER A 127 -16.61 4.62 11.08
CA SER A 127 -16.02 5.82 10.45
C SER A 127 -15.33 6.78 11.44
N GLY A 128 -15.68 6.71 12.73
CA GLY A 128 -15.04 7.42 13.83
C GLY A 128 -13.82 6.70 14.43
N PHE A 129 -13.41 5.56 13.87
CA PHE A 129 -12.35 4.69 14.41
C PHE A 129 -12.63 4.14 15.82
N GLU A 130 -13.89 3.96 16.18
CA GLU A 130 -14.28 3.19 17.37
C GLU A 130 -14.38 1.71 17.00
N LYS A 131 -13.75 0.85 17.80
CA LYS A 131 -13.77 -0.61 17.57
C LYS A 131 -15.20 -1.14 17.73
N ILE A 132 -15.74 -1.72 16.67
CA ILE A 132 -17.03 -2.41 16.68
C ILE A 132 -16.84 -3.83 17.20
N THR A 133 -15.99 -4.62 16.54
CA THR A 133 -15.74 -6.03 16.89
C THR A 133 -14.40 -6.52 16.36
N GLU A 134 -13.92 -7.63 16.91
CA GLU A 134 -12.85 -8.43 16.30
C GLU A 134 -13.45 -9.49 15.36
N ILE A 135 -12.67 -9.98 14.39
CA ILE A 135 -13.04 -11.08 13.49
C ILE A 135 -12.14 -12.29 13.81
N PRO A 136 -12.57 -13.20 14.72
CA PRO A 136 -11.78 -14.36 15.13
C PRO A 136 -11.39 -15.27 13.96
N GLU A 137 -12.24 -15.36 12.94
CA GLU A 137 -12.02 -16.18 11.75
C GLU A 137 -10.82 -15.72 10.91
N LEU A 138 -10.32 -14.50 11.16
CA LEU A 138 -9.13 -13.92 10.54
C LEU A 138 -7.91 -13.89 11.47
N GLN A 139 -7.96 -14.60 12.60
CA GLN A 139 -6.78 -14.76 13.45
C GLN A 139 -5.67 -15.48 12.69
N ASN A 140 -4.46 -14.91 12.72
CA ASN A 140 -3.30 -15.39 11.98
C ASN A 140 -3.43 -15.36 10.44
N PHE A 141 -4.33 -14.53 9.94
CA PHE A 141 -4.40 -14.15 8.53
C PHE A 141 -4.00 -12.70 8.32
N THR A 142 -3.42 -12.44 7.16
CA THR A 142 -3.22 -11.09 6.61
C THR A 142 -4.21 -10.88 5.48
N ILE A 143 -4.97 -9.80 5.50
CA ILE A 143 -5.80 -9.43 4.35
C ILE A 143 -4.89 -8.80 3.30
N ILE A 144 -4.86 -9.38 2.11
CA ILE A 144 -4.06 -8.93 0.98
C ILE A 144 -4.81 -7.88 0.15
N SER A 145 -6.09 -8.11 -0.10
CA SER A 145 -6.87 -7.25 -1.01
C SER A 145 -8.39 -7.41 -0.80
N PRO A 146 -9.17 -6.32 -0.86
CA PRO A 146 -10.62 -6.42 -1.02
C PRO A 146 -10.99 -6.82 -2.46
N ILE A 147 -12.07 -7.59 -2.62
CA ILE A 147 -12.69 -7.83 -3.93
C ILE A 147 -13.81 -6.80 -4.10
N LEU A 148 -13.65 -5.86 -5.05
CA LEU A 148 -14.59 -4.73 -5.22
C LEU A 148 -16.04 -5.20 -5.37
N ASN A 149 -16.95 -4.38 -4.84
CA ASN A 149 -18.40 -4.61 -4.87
C ASN A 149 -18.84 -5.95 -4.25
N SER A 150 -18.05 -6.48 -3.33
CA SER A 150 -18.36 -7.69 -2.57
C SER A 150 -17.87 -7.57 -1.14
N ASN A 151 -18.46 -8.34 -0.24
CA ASN A 151 -17.98 -8.53 1.14
C ASN A 151 -16.90 -9.63 1.20
N CYS A 152 -16.10 -9.76 0.14
CA CYS A 152 -15.08 -10.79 0.01
C CYS A 152 -13.67 -10.18 0.03
N PHE A 153 -12.74 -10.92 0.64
CA PHE A 153 -11.36 -10.51 0.81
C PHE A 153 -10.42 -11.62 0.39
N VAL A 154 -9.33 -11.28 -0.29
CA VAL A 154 -8.20 -12.20 -0.46
C VAL A 154 -7.39 -12.16 0.82
N ILE A 155 -7.29 -13.30 1.48
CA ILE A 155 -6.55 -13.48 2.73
C ILE A 155 -5.38 -14.43 2.51
N ARG A 156 -4.33 -14.26 3.31
CA ARG A 156 -3.16 -15.15 3.36
C ARG A 156 -2.89 -15.57 4.78
N LYS A 157 -2.77 -16.87 4.99
CA LYS A 157 -2.39 -17.43 6.28
C LYS A 157 -0.90 -17.17 6.52
N ASN A 158 -0.55 -16.70 7.72
CA ASN A 158 0.83 -16.30 7.98
C ASN A 158 1.79 -17.50 8.11
N ASP A 159 1.29 -18.65 8.57
CA ASP A 159 2.14 -19.83 8.88
C ASP A 159 2.69 -20.51 7.63
N ASP A 160 1.84 -20.75 6.64
CA ASP A 160 2.15 -21.54 5.43
C ASP A 160 2.06 -20.70 4.14
N GLY A 161 1.59 -19.46 4.24
CA GLY A 161 1.46 -18.56 3.11
C GLY A 161 0.30 -18.86 2.17
N GLN A 162 -0.56 -19.85 2.49
CA GLN A 162 -1.70 -20.23 1.65
C GLN A 162 -2.72 -19.10 1.57
N THR A 163 -3.28 -18.91 0.38
CA THR A 163 -4.30 -17.90 0.11
C THR A 163 -5.70 -18.47 -0.05
N ALA A 164 -6.68 -17.69 0.37
CA ALA A 164 -8.09 -18.01 0.24
C ALA A 164 -8.90 -16.74 -0.01
N ILE A 165 -10.12 -16.91 -0.52
CA ILE A 165 -11.15 -15.88 -0.48
C ILE A 165 -11.94 -16.06 0.81
N PHE A 166 -12.01 -15.02 1.63
CA PHE A 166 -12.88 -14.96 2.80
C PHE A 166 -14.15 -14.17 2.46
N ASN A 167 -15.30 -14.82 2.53
CA ASN A 167 -16.61 -14.17 2.48
C ASN A 167 -17.01 -13.78 3.91
N TYR A 168 -17.13 -12.47 4.16
CA TYR A 168 -17.42 -11.95 5.49
C TYR A 168 -18.86 -12.24 5.95
N ASP A 169 -19.84 -12.20 5.04
CA ASP A 169 -21.24 -12.45 5.38
C ASP A 169 -21.47 -13.93 5.75
N GLU A 170 -20.84 -14.83 4.99
CA GLU A 170 -20.93 -16.29 5.24
C GLU A 170 -19.92 -16.77 6.28
N LYS A 171 -18.95 -15.93 6.66
CA LYS A 171 -17.80 -16.30 7.51
C LYS A 171 -17.05 -17.52 6.98
N LYS A 172 -16.95 -17.64 5.65
CA LYS A 172 -16.44 -18.83 4.98
C LYS A 172 -15.18 -18.53 4.20
N GLN A 173 -14.24 -19.46 4.28
CA GLN A 173 -13.01 -19.45 3.49
C GLN A 173 -13.15 -20.39 2.29
N ILE A 174 -12.76 -19.90 1.11
CA ILE A 174 -12.71 -20.65 -0.14
C ILE A 174 -11.24 -20.68 -0.57
N PRO A 175 -10.55 -21.82 -0.44
CA PRO A 175 -9.15 -21.94 -0.84
C PRO A 175 -8.97 -21.56 -2.32
N LEU A 176 -7.93 -20.79 -2.61
CA LEU A 176 -7.43 -20.63 -3.97
C LEU A 176 -6.56 -21.84 -4.29
N ASN A 177 -6.58 -22.32 -5.54
CA ASN A 177 -5.88 -23.53 -5.96
C ASN A 177 -4.83 -23.22 -7.04
N GLY A 178 -3.81 -24.08 -7.15
CA GLY A 178 -2.75 -24.02 -8.15
C GLY A 178 -1.88 -22.77 -8.00
N GLU A 179 -1.66 -22.06 -9.12
CA GLU A 179 -0.77 -20.88 -9.15
C GLU A 179 -1.29 -19.68 -8.35
N PHE A 180 -2.54 -19.73 -7.87
CA PHE A 180 -3.14 -18.69 -7.03
C PHE A 180 -3.03 -18.98 -5.53
N GLU A 181 -2.51 -20.15 -5.12
CA GLU A 181 -2.35 -20.57 -3.72
C GLU A 181 -1.41 -19.67 -2.90
N ASN A 182 -0.57 -18.88 -3.57
CA ASN A 182 0.52 -18.14 -2.95
C ASN A 182 0.64 -16.72 -3.53
N CYS A 183 -0.36 -15.87 -3.24
CA CYS A 183 -0.33 -14.45 -3.62
C CYS A 183 0.31 -13.58 -2.52
N LEU A 184 1.11 -12.59 -2.93
CA LEU A 184 1.63 -11.52 -2.08
C LEU A 184 0.74 -10.27 -2.11
N LYS A 185 0.27 -9.89 -3.31
CA LYS A 185 -0.62 -8.73 -3.52
C LYS A 185 -1.60 -9.02 -4.65
N VAL A 186 -2.82 -8.54 -4.51
CA VAL A 186 -3.85 -8.55 -5.55
C VAL A 186 -4.39 -7.13 -5.68
N ILE A 187 -4.50 -6.62 -6.89
CA ILE A 187 -5.10 -5.31 -7.19
C ILE A 187 -6.12 -5.49 -8.30
N MET A 188 -7.18 -4.67 -8.30
CA MET A 188 -8.15 -4.64 -9.38
C MET A 188 -7.77 -3.57 -10.41
N VAL A 189 -7.89 -3.88 -11.69
CA VAL A 189 -7.60 -2.95 -12.81
C VAL A 189 -8.70 -3.13 -13.86
N GLY A 190 -9.72 -2.28 -13.79
CA GLY A 190 -10.93 -2.48 -14.58
C GLY A 190 -11.67 -3.70 -14.06
N ASP A 191 -11.99 -4.63 -14.96
CA ASP A 191 -12.67 -5.89 -14.62
C ASP A 191 -11.70 -7.06 -14.36
N ASP A 192 -10.40 -6.83 -14.53
CA ASP A 192 -9.35 -7.82 -14.32
C ASP A 192 -8.70 -7.67 -12.92
N LEU A 193 -8.21 -8.78 -12.40
CA LEU A 193 -7.29 -8.83 -11.27
C LEU A 193 -5.85 -8.85 -11.79
N VAL A 194 -4.96 -8.08 -11.16
CA VAL A 194 -3.51 -8.23 -11.30
C VAL A 194 -2.95 -8.78 -10.01
N VAL A 195 -2.22 -9.88 -10.11
CA VAL A 195 -1.74 -10.65 -8.97
C VAL A 195 -0.22 -10.68 -9.00
N LEU A 196 0.39 -10.40 -7.85
CA LEU A 196 1.79 -10.64 -7.56
C LEU A 196 1.89 -11.91 -6.71
N ALA A 197 2.52 -12.95 -7.24
CA ALA A 197 2.75 -14.21 -6.52
C ALA A 197 4.02 -14.17 -5.65
N THR A 198 4.20 -15.17 -4.77
CA THR A 198 5.36 -15.31 -3.87
C THR A 198 6.68 -15.53 -4.59
N ASN A 199 6.65 -16.06 -5.82
CA ASN A 199 7.81 -16.12 -6.72
C ASN A 199 8.05 -14.79 -7.47
N TYR A 200 7.33 -13.72 -7.13
CA TYR A 200 7.39 -12.40 -7.75
C TYR A 200 7.00 -12.33 -9.22
N HIS A 201 6.32 -13.36 -9.74
CA HIS A 201 5.66 -13.27 -11.02
C HIS A 201 4.42 -12.39 -10.91
N VAL A 202 4.19 -11.58 -11.95
CA VAL A 202 2.98 -10.77 -12.10
C VAL A 202 2.15 -11.35 -13.23
N PHE A 203 0.88 -11.60 -12.99
CA PHE A 203 -0.07 -12.06 -14.00
C PHE A 203 -1.42 -11.36 -13.83
N LYS A 204 -2.23 -11.39 -14.88
CA LYS A 204 -3.65 -11.04 -14.80
C LYS A 204 -4.55 -12.26 -14.85
N CYS A 205 -5.72 -12.14 -14.27
CA CYS A 205 -6.81 -13.11 -14.31
C CYS A 205 -8.14 -12.37 -14.17
N ASN A 206 -9.26 -13.07 -14.38
CA ASN A 206 -10.56 -12.53 -14.03
C ASN A 206 -10.82 -12.59 -12.51
N ILE A 207 -11.94 -12.01 -12.06
CA ILE A 207 -12.33 -11.95 -10.64
C ILE A 207 -12.52 -13.33 -9.98
N ASP A 208 -12.81 -14.37 -10.77
CA ASP A 208 -12.94 -15.75 -10.30
C ASP A 208 -11.59 -16.48 -10.18
N PHE A 209 -10.47 -15.76 -10.34
CA PHE A 209 -9.11 -16.34 -10.38
C PHE A 209 -8.97 -17.40 -11.49
N LYS A 210 -9.46 -17.10 -12.68
CA LYS A 210 -9.34 -17.93 -13.90
C LYS A 210 -8.69 -17.16 -15.03
N ASN A 211 -8.37 -17.87 -16.13
CA ASN A 211 -7.81 -17.29 -17.36
C ASN A 211 -6.51 -16.52 -17.12
N ARG A 212 -5.55 -17.17 -16.47
CA ARG A 212 -4.25 -16.56 -16.16
C ARG A 212 -3.53 -16.15 -17.45
N VAL A 213 -3.01 -14.92 -17.44
CA VAL A 213 -2.11 -14.40 -18.48
C VAL A 213 -0.88 -13.78 -17.80
N PRO A 214 0.34 -14.29 -18.04
CA PRO A 214 1.55 -13.70 -17.47
C PRO A 214 1.79 -12.27 -18.00
N ILE A 215 2.29 -11.40 -17.12
CA ILE A 215 2.67 -10.01 -17.44
C ILE A 215 4.17 -9.80 -17.20
N VAL A 216 4.68 -10.21 -16.05
CA VAL A 216 6.12 -10.09 -15.74
C VAL A 216 6.59 -11.40 -15.14
N GLU A 217 7.42 -12.13 -15.87
CA GLU A 217 7.98 -13.43 -15.46
C GLU A 217 9.44 -13.22 -15.04
N SER A 218 9.63 -12.90 -13.77
CA SER A 218 10.94 -12.68 -13.18
C SER A 218 10.87 -13.04 -11.70
N ASN A 219 11.86 -13.76 -11.20
CA ASN A 219 11.91 -14.23 -9.80
C ASN A 219 12.42 -13.17 -8.82
N PHE A 220 12.53 -11.92 -9.25
CA PHE A 220 13.05 -10.86 -8.41
C PHE A 220 11.94 -10.03 -7.78
N GLU A 221 12.22 -9.51 -6.59
CA GLU A 221 11.27 -8.76 -5.78
C GLU A 221 10.60 -7.62 -6.57
N LYS A 222 9.28 -7.58 -6.48
CA LYS A 222 8.44 -6.57 -7.12
C LYS A 222 7.38 -6.07 -6.16
N GLN A 223 6.89 -4.87 -6.44
CA GLN A 223 5.66 -4.34 -5.88
C GLN A 223 4.71 -3.94 -6.99
N ILE A 224 3.42 -4.12 -6.75
CA ILE A 224 2.36 -3.71 -7.67
C ILE A 224 1.41 -2.70 -7.00
N SER A 225 0.85 -1.78 -7.78
CA SER A 225 -0.22 -0.88 -7.32
C SER A 225 -1.16 -0.59 -8.46
N GLN A 226 -2.47 -0.52 -8.19
CA GLN A 226 -3.40 0.09 -9.14
C GLN A 226 -2.95 1.54 -9.41
N PHE A 227 -3.01 1.97 -10.67
CA PHE A 227 -2.76 3.37 -11.05
C PHE A 227 -4.05 4.03 -11.52
N ASN A 228 -4.82 3.33 -12.35
CA ASN A 228 -6.16 3.70 -12.77
C ASN A 228 -6.93 2.46 -13.24
N GLU A 229 -8.14 2.66 -13.78
CA GLU A 229 -9.00 1.61 -14.34
C GLU A 229 -8.37 0.80 -15.49
N THR A 230 -7.33 1.33 -16.13
CA THR A 230 -6.72 0.72 -17.34
C THR A 230 -5.30 0.24 -17.13
N GLY A 231 -4.70 0.50 -15.98
CA GLY A 231 -3.31 0.17 -15.75
C GLY A 231 -2.84 0.28 -14.32
N PHE A 232 -1.64 -0.25 -14.12
CA PHE A 232 -1.03 -0.46 -12.81
C PHE A 232 0.46 -0.16 -12.87
N LEU A 233 1.06 0.04 -11.70
CA LEU A 233 2.48 0.22 -11.51
C LEU A 233 3.14 -1.11 -11.17
N VAL A 234 4.35 -1.30 -11.68
CA VAL A 234 5.27 -2.35 -11.24
C VAL A 234 6.57 -1.67 -10.83
N SER A 235 6.97 -1.86 -9.58
CA SER A 235 8.26 -1.44 -9.04
C SER A 235 9.15 -2.68 -8.95
N ASP A 236 10.20 -2.74 -9.76
CA ASP A 236 11.10 -3.89 -9.91
C ASP A 236 12.46 -3.62 -9.29
N ARG A 237 12.87 -4.49 -8.36
CA ARG A 237 14.11 -4.34 -7.60
C ARG A 237 15.37 -4.52 -8.45
N VAL A 238 15.36 -5.39 -9.47
CA VAL A 238 16.56 -5.68 -10.30
C VAL A 238 16.93 -4.49 -11.13
N ASN A 239 15.94 -3.96 -11.83
CA ASN A 239 16.13 -2.84 -12.73
C ASN A 239 16.22 -1.53 -11.95
N GLY A 240 15.86 -1.53 -10.66
CA GLY A 240 15.76 -0.34 -9.83
C GLY A 240 14.75 0.65 -10.42
N GLN A 241 13.68 0.16 -11.04
CA GLN A 241 12.78 0.95 -11.87
C GLN A 241 11.33 0.73 -11.48
N THR A 242 10.54 1.79 -11.62
CA THR A 242 9.08 1.73 -11.55
C THR A 242 8.51 2.08 -12.92
N SER A 243 7.64 1.21 -13.44
CA SER A 243 7.00 1.34 -14.74
C SER A 243 5.48 1.25 -14.64
N PHE A 244 4.80 1.91 -15.56
CA PHE A 244 3.36 1.76 -15.80
C PHE A 244 3.12 0.67 -16.84
N HIS A 245 2.11 -0.16 -16.59
CA HIS A 245 1.65 -1.22 -17.48
C HIS A 245 0.15 -1.05 -17.73
N SER A 246 -0.24 -1.06 -19.02
CA SER A 246 -1.64 -1.12 -19.43
C SER A 246 -2.14 -2.56 -19.35
N ILE A 247 -3.34 -2.78 -18.83
CA ILE A 247 -3.92 -4.12 -18.64
C ILE A 247 -4.25 -4.84 -19.96
N ASN A 248 -4.47 -4.05 -21.01
CA ASN A 248 -4.90 -4.53 -22.33
C ASN A 248 -3.75 -4.61 -23.34
N GLU A 249 -2.58 -4.08 -23.00
CA GLU A 249 -1.43 -4.09 -23.92
C GLU A 249 -0.48 -5.25 -23.62
N THR A 250 0.25 -5.66 -24.65
CA THR A 250 1.33 -6.64 -24.47
C THR A 250 2.45 -6.06 -23.62
N ILE A 251 3.13 -6.95 -22.88
CA ILE A 251 4.20 -6.67 -21.90
C ILE A 251 5.26 -5.68 -22.41
N LYS A 252 5.53 -5.71 -23.73
CA LYS A 252 6.58 -4.90 -24.38
C LYS A 252 6.31 -3.39 -24.37
N ASN A 253 5.11 -2.96 -23.98
CA ASN A 253 4.71 -1.55 -24.00
C ASN A 253 4.74 -0.87 -22.61
N SER A 254 5.50 -1.41 -21.65
CA SER A 254 5.63 -0.72 -20.36
C SER A 254 6.27 0.66 -20.54
N LYS A 255 5.80 1.62 -19.74
CA LYS A 255 6.30 2.99 -19.76
C LYS A 255 7.05 3.27 -18.46
N LEU A 256 8.34 3.57 -18.55
CA LEU A 256 9.13 3.99 -17.41
C LEU A 256 8.52 5.25 -16.76
N ILE A 257 8.30 5.18 -15.45
CA ILE A 257 7.84 6.30 -14.62
C ILE A 257 9.05 6.94 -13.93
N ILE A 258 9.87 6.13 -13.27
CA ILE A 258 11.05 6.61 -12.54
C ILE A 258 12.09 5.50 -12.38
N ASN A 259 13.38 5.87 -12.38
CA ASN A 259 14.51 4.99 -12.06
C ASN A 259 14.68 4.86 -10.54
N LYS A 260 13.66 4.33 -9.85
CA LYS A 260 13.74 3.96 -8.45
C LYS A 260 12.87 2.73 -8.15
N TYR A 261 13.38 1.84 -7.31
CA TYR A 261 12.62 0.77 -6.67
C TYR A 261 12.00 1.27 -5.35
N PHE A 262 10.72 0.99 -5.16
CA PHE A 262 9.97 1.18 -3.93
C PHE A 262 9.48 -0.17 -3.41
N TYR A 263 9.76 -0.47 -2.14
CA TYR A 263 9.24 -1.68 -1.48
C TYR A 263 7.80 -1.54 -1.01
N LYS A 264 7.29 -0.30 -1.01
CA LYS A 264 5.89 0.03 -0.85
C LYS A 264 5.57 1.17 -1.81
N ILE A 265 4.59 0.98 -2.67
CA ILE A 265 4.15 1.97 -3.66
C ILE A 265 2.65 1.88 -3.78
N ASP A 266 1.98 3.03 -3.79
CA ASP A 266 0.58 3.12 -4.17
C ASP A 266 0.30 4.42 -4.95
N ALA A 267 -0.68 4.37 -5.85
CA ALA A 267 -1.21 5.56 -6.48
C ALA A 267 -2.36 6.11 -5.63
N ILE A 268 -2.25 7.38 -5.22
CA ILE A 268 -3.29 8.07 -4.47
C ILE A 268 -4.41 8.46 -5.43
N ASN A 269 -4.02 8.98 -6.60
CA ASN A 269 -4.90 9.24 -7.72
C ASN A 269 -4.07 9.23 -9.01
N LYS A 270 -4.71 9.52 -10.15
CA LYS A 270 -4.03 9.61 -11.47
C LYS A 270 -2.91 10.65 -11.53
N ASN A 271 -2.82 11.54 -10.54
CA ASN A 271 -1.88 12.67 -10.49
C ASN A 271 -0.87 12.60 -9.34
N LEU A 272 -0.90 11.56 -8.49
CA LEU A 272 0.02 11.46 -7.36
C LEU A 272 0.30 10.00 -7.01
N ILE A 273 1.57 9.63 -7.06
CA ILE A 273 2.10 8.36 -6.59
C ILE A 273 2.90 8.63 -5.32
N ILE A 274 2.73 7.77 -4.32
CA ILE A 274 3.55 7.72 -3.11
C ILE A 274 4.37 6.44 -3.13
N GLY A 275 5.67 6.54 -2.84
CA GLY A 275 6.59 5.41 -2.81
C GLY A 275 7.55 5.49 -1.64
N LYS A 276 7.78 4.38 -0.94
CA LYS A 276 8.80 4.25 0.10
C LYS A 276 9.98 3.46 -0.45
N PRO A 277 11.16 4.09 -0.63
CA PRO A 277 12.33 3.43 -1.17
C PRO A 277 12.97 2.53 -0.10
N LEU A 278 13.59 1.43 -0.53
CA LEU A 278 14.29 0.50 0.37
C LEU A 278 15.80 0.69 0.35
N ILE A 279 16.32 1.14 -0.79
CA ILE A 279 17.76 1.15 -1.08
C ILE A 279 18.23 2.60 -1.09
N ASP A 280 19.23 2.90 -0.27
CA ASP A 280 19.85 4.23 -0.18
C ASP A 280 20.81 4.51 -1.37
N GLU A 281 21.57 5.60 -1.29
CA GLU A 281 22.48 6.00 -2.38
C GLU A 281 23.71 5.10 -2.52
N ILE A 282 24.08 4.37 -1.47
CA ILE A 282 25.23 3.46 -1.46
C ILE A 282 24.83 2.00 -1.73
N GLY A 283 23.53 1.74 -1.89
CA GLY A 283 23.01 0.39 -2.18
C GLY A 283 22.60 -0.42 -0.95
N ALA A 284 22.60 0.17 0.24
CA ALA A 284 22.23 -0.52 1.48
C ALA A 284 20.71 -0.49 1.72
N ILE A 285 20.21 -1.53 2.41
CA ILE A 285 18.82 -1.59 2.85
C ILE A 285 18.62 -0.61 4.01
N ASN A 286 17.68 0.32 3.86
CA ASN A 286 17.33 1.31 4.86
C ASN A 286 15.80 1.55 4.86
N TYR A 287 15.13 1.11 5.92
CA TYR A 287 13.68 1.29 6.10
C TYR A 287 13.28 2.71 6.54
N HIS A 288 14.26 3.53 6.93
CA HIS A 288 14.05 4.91 7.39
C HIS A 288 14.26 5.95 6.28
N LEU A 289 14.27 5.55 5.01
CA LEU A 289 14.33 6.53 3.92
C LEU A 289 13.00 7.30 3.81
N PRO A 290 13.00 8.60 3.51
CA PRO A 290 11.76 9.38 3.40
C PRO A 290 10.88 8.88 2.24
N VAL A 291 9.56 9.07 2.37
CA VAL A 291 8.62 8.80 1.28
C VAL A 291 8.84 9.76 0.12
N TRP A 292 8.63 9.26 -1.10
CA TRP A 292 8.71 10.03 -2.34
C TRP A 292 7.30 10.27 -2.86
N PHE A 293 7.04 11.51 -3.27
CA PHE A 293 5.83 11.89 -3.99
C PHE A 293 6.17 12.19 -5.45
N ILE A 294 5.45 11.56 -6.39
CA ILE A 294 5.68 11.66 -7.84
C ILE A 294 4.38 12.14 -8.52
N TYR A 295 4.44 13.22 -9.31
CA TYR A 295 3.25 13.88 -9.91
C TYR A 295 3.50 14.56 -11.27
#